data_AF-A0A916ZH14-F1
#
_entry.id   AF-A0A916ZH14-F1
#
_cell.length_a   1.000
_cell.length_b   1.000
_cell.length_c   1.000
_cell.angle_alpha   90.00
_cell.angle_beta   90.00
_cell.angle_gamma   90.00
#
_symmetry.space_group_name_H-M   'P 1'
#
loop_
_entity.id
_entity.type
_entity.pdbx_description
1 polymer ?
#
loop_
_entity_poly.entity_id
_entity_poly.type
_entity_poly.pdbx_seq_one_letter_code
_entity_poly.pdbx_strand_id
1 'polypeptide(L)'
;MLAAATLAAVPAGAEDVSAPKTKAGAVQPAAGECAARYGAALKRIGAEDLGPIVAAAKAAPAGAAPAPEPQIGDPSLPGTLLFVAQPRPRSPAEIGALTAAVALARSKGRSAAVVTSDKGPIAARLREDLSDYLNQKPTPYLCSGVADYLRTLRSFAAKLGPAPDQRARWIATQQKSAERALVAAAEAIRRGKPVVTGSIAPAAPVPPPGAEAAPPTAAPVATNAAAANPAPADVPPPLPAQLAGPGDMLAAVDGLVAQARAAHLVVEQDAPAAQPAPAPIDPAAHPVLAKLASVKPYVVSARPLIQDQPARLKVLAAFADLEMLTYLLEAKEPAADPVATALHRTLDDIETAHAAECTCAP
;
A
#
# COMPACT_ATOMS: atom_id res chain seq x y z
N MET A 1 40.63 23.89 -2.55
CA MET A 1 40.33 23.79 -3.99
C MET A 1 38.99 24.44 -4.24
N LEU A 2 39.00 25.73 -4.62
CA LEU A 2 37.81 26.48 -5.04
C LEU A 2 37.72 26.39 -6.58
N ALA A 3 36.56 25.99 -7.10
CA ALA A 3 36.28 26.04 -8.53
C ALA A 3 35.44 27.29 -8.82
N ALA A 4 36.02 28.20 -9.61
CA ALA A 4 35.37 29.38 -10.17
C ALA A 4 34.65 28.98 -11.48
N ALA A 5 33.41 29.43 -11.66
CA ALA A 5 32.66 29.26 -12.89
C ALA A 5 32.53 30.62 -13.61
N THR A 6 33.03 30.66 -14.83
CA THR A 6 33.14 31.79 -15.74
C THR A 6 31.81 32.09 -16.43
N LEU A 7 31.36 33.35 -16.39
CA LEU A 7 30.29 33.85 -17.25
C LEU A 7 30.83 34.10 -18.67
N ALA A 8 30.18 33.53 -19.68
CA ALA A 8 30.38 33.89 -21.08
C ALA A 8 29.21 34.73 -21.58
N ALA A 9 29.53 35.88 -22.15
CA ALA A 9 28.60 36.81 -22.79
C ALA A 9 28.20 36.32 -24.19
N VAL A 10 26.93 36.53 -24.55
CA VAL A 10 26.37 36.24 -25.88
C VAL A 10 26.14 37.58 -26.62
N PRO A 11 26.46 37.69 -27.91
CA PRO A 11 26.35 38.94 -28.65
C PRO A 11 24.91 39.26 -29.07
N ALA A 12 24.64 40.56 -29.17
CA ALA A 12 23.41 41.14 -29.68
C ALA A 12 23.32 40.95 -31.21
N GLY A 13 22.26 40.29 -31.67
CA GLY A 13 21.81 40.27 -33.06
C GLY A 13 20.53 41.09 -33.19
N ALA A 14 20.55 42.03 -34.14
CA ALA A 14 19.46 42.92 -34.46
C ALA A 14 18.51 42.32 -35.51
N GLU A 15 17.30 42.87 -35.54
CA GLU A 15 16.30 42.88 -36.62
C GLU A 15 15.47 41.60 -36.86
N ASP A 16 14.20 41.64 -36.44
CA ASP A 16 13.10 41.76 -37.42
C ASP A 16 11.83 42.27 -36.72
N VAL A 17 11.38 43.48 -37.08
CA VAL A 17 10.17 44.11 -36.55
C VAL A 17 8.96 43.52 -37.30
N SER A 18 8.56 42.32 -36.90
CA SER A 18 7.22 41.82 -37.23
C SER A 18 6.18 42.52 -36.36
N ALA A 19 5.32 43.31 -37.00
CA ALA A 19 4.16 43.94 -36.37
C ALA A 19 3.37 42.91 -35.54
N PRO A 20 3.03 43.19 -34.28
CA PRO A 20 2.21 42.27 -33.48
C PRO A 20 0.82 42.21 -34.11
N LYS A 21 0.49 41.07 -34.73
CA LYS A 21 -0.89 40.64 -34.89
C LYS A 21 -1.50 40.66 -33.50
N THR A 22 -2.30 41.68 -33.23
CA THR A 22 -3.15 41.80 -32.05
C THR A 22 -4.11 40.62 -32.11
N LYS A 23 -3.72 39.48 -31.52
CA LYS A 23 -4.69 38.48 -31.10
C LYS A 23 -5.62 39.23 -30.17
N ALA A 24 -6.87 39.40 -30.59
CA ALA A 24 -7.93 39.92 -29.74
C ALA A 24 -7.81 39.20 -28.40
N GLY A 25 -7.34 39.92 -27.38
CA GLY A 25 -7.17 39.37 -26.05
C GLY A 25 -8.55 38.90 -25.63
N ALA A 26 -8.70 37.60 -25.41
CA ALA A 26 -9.89 37.10 -24.73
C ALA A 26 -9.99 37.89 -23.44
N VAL A 27 -10.99 38.76 -23.35
CA VAL A 27 -11.24 39.58 -22.17
C VAL A 27 -11.37 38.58 -21.02
N GLN A 28 -10.41 38.59 -20.10
CA GLN A 28 -10.51 37.73 -18.93
C GLN A 28 -11.79 38.14 -18.21
N PRO A 29 -12.67 37.18 -17.88
CA PRO A 29 -13.90 37.49 -17.18
C PRO A 29 -13.56 38.23 -15.88
N ALA A 30 -14.36 39.23 -15.53
CA ALA A 30 -14.15 39.95 -14.28
C ALA A 30 -14.28 38.98 -13.09
N ALA A 31 -13.52 39.17 -12.02
CA ALA A 31 -13.56 38.28 -10.85
C ALA A 31 -14.99 38.05 -10.30
N GLY A 32 -15.86 39.06 -10.38
CA GLY A 32 -17.27 38.95 -10.02
C GLY A 32 -18.09 37.97 -10.87
N GLU A 33 -17.72 37.78 -12.14
CA GLU A 33 -18.39 36.86 -13.07
C GLU A 33 -18.01 35.39 -12.77
N CYS A 34 -16.73 35.11 -12.48
CA CYS A 34 -16.32 33.78 -11.99
C CYS A 34 -17.00 33.43 -10.67
N ALA A 35 -17.04 34.37 -9.72
CA ALA A 35 -17.74 34.17 -8.45
C ALA A 35 -19.24 33.90 -8.65
N ALA A 36 -19.89 34.58 -9.59
CA ALA A 36 -21.30 34.35 -9.91
C ALA A 36 -21.54 32.95 -10.50
N ARG A 37 -20.69 32.52 -11.45
CA ARG A 37 -20.77 31.17 -12.04
C ARG A 37 -20.51 30.08 -11.00
N TYR A 38 -19.48 30.24 -10.19
CA TYR A 38 -19.19 29.30 -9.11
C TYR A 38 -20.33 29.25 -8.07
N GLY A 39 -20.86 30.40 -7.65
CA GLY A 39 -22.01 30.46 -6.75
C GLY A 39 -23.28 29.81 -7.32
N ALA A 40 -23.50 29.88 -8.64
CA ALA A 40 -24.58 29.16 -9.29
C ALA A 40 -24.33 27.63 -9.29
N ALA A 41 -23.09 27.19 -9.51
CA ALA A 41 -22.71 25.79 -9.43
C ALA A 41 -22.90 25.23 -8.01
N LEU A 42 -22.50 25.98 -6.97
CA LEU A 42 -22.69 25.59 -5.57
C LEU A 42 -24.18 25.40 -5.22
N LYS A 43 -25.06 26.29 -5.67
CA LYS A 43 -26.51 26.14 -5.46
C LYS A 43 -27.07 24.87 -6.11
N ARG A 44 -26.60 24.55 -7.32
CA ARG A 44 -27.00 23.32 -8.03
C ARG A 44 -26.54 22.08 -7.26
N ILE A 45 -25.27 22.02 -6.85
CA ILE A 45 -24.71 20.93 -6.03
C ILE A 45 -25.51 20.76 -4.72
N GLY A 46 -25.86 21.86 -4.05
CA GLY A 46 -26.68 21.80 -2.83
C GLY A 46 -28.07 21.22 -3.05
N ALA A 47 -28.70 21.48 -4.20
CA ALA A 47 -30.00 20.93 -4.54
C ALA A 47 -29.93 19.45 -4.96
N GLU A 48 -28.91 19.07 -5.73
CA GLU A 48 -28.78 17.74 -6.34
C GLU A 48 -28.19 16.71 -5.36
N ASP A 49 -27.14 17.06 -4.62
CA ASP A 49 -26.38 16.10 -3.81
C ASP A 49 -26.75 16.16 -2.32
N LEU A 50 -26.74 17.36 -1.72
CA LEU A 50 -26.95 17.52 -0.27
C LEU A 50 -28.44 17.48 0.10
N GLY A 51 -29.31 18.06 -0.74
CA GLY A 51 -30.76 18.16 -0.53
C GLY A 51 -31.43 16.82 -0.19
N PRO A 52 -31.24 15.76 -0.98
CA PRO A 52 -31.81 14.44 -0.70
C PRO A 52 -31.37 13.84 0.64
N ILE A 53 -30.08 14.01 1.02
CA ILE A 53 -29.55 13.50 2.29
C ILE A 53 -30.17 14.24 3.47
N VAL A 54 -30.27 15.58 3.39
CA VAL A 54 -30.86 16.40 4.44
C VAL A 54 -32.34 16.08 4.61
N ALA A 55 -33.08 15.90 3.51
CA ALA A 55 -34.47 15.47 3.53
C ALA A 55 -34.63 14.08 4.16
N ALA A 56 -33.82 13.11 3.73
CA ALA A 56 -33.85 11.75 4.28
C ALA A 56 -33.53 11.72 5.78
N ALA A 57 -32.54 12.49 6.22
CA ALA A 57 -32.18 12.57 7.62
C ALA A 57 -33.22 13.28 8.49
N LYS A 58 -34.01 14.21 7.92
CA LYS A 58 -35.16 14.83 8.61
C LYS A 58 -36.37 13.89 8.67
N ALA A 59 -36.55 13.06 7.64
CA ALA A 59 -37.65 12.11 7.54
C ALA A 59 -37.43 10.84 8.38
N ALA A 60 -36.18 10.50 8.71
CA ALA A 60 -35.86 9.36 9.55
C ALA A 60 -36.35 9.61 11.00
N PRO A 61 -37.27 8.77 11.52
CA PRO A 61 -37.68 8.87 12.92
C PRO A 61 -36.47 8.64 13.83
N ALA A 62 -36.34 9.44 14.89
CA ALA A 62 -35.32 9.25 15.91
C ALA A 62 -35.45 7.83 16.50
N GLY A 63 -34.53 6.93 16.13
CA GLY A 63 -34.49 5.54 16.60
C GLY A 63 -35.01 4.46 15.63
N ALA A 64 -35.37 4.79 14.38
CA ALA A 64 -36.01 3.82 13.46
C ALA A 64 -35.05 2.98 12.59
N ALA A 65 -33.74 3.23 12.60
CA ALA A 65 -32.81 2.34 11.92
C ALA A 65 -32.48 1.18 12.85
N PRO A 66 -32.93 -0.07 12.58
CA PRO A 66 -32.41 -1.22 13.30
C PRO A 66 -30.90 -1.22 13.12
N ALA A 67 -30.17 -1.31 14.24
CA ALA A 67 -28.72 -1.47 14.17
C ALA A 67 -28.44 -2.65 13.24
N PRO A 68 -27.64 -2.49 12.18
CA PRO A 68 -27.31 -3.61 11.31
C PRO A 68 -26.76 -4.73 12.19
N GLU A 69 -27.24 -5.95 11.98
CA GLU A 69 -26.78 -7.11 12.73
C GLU A 69 -25.24 -7.11 12.74
N PRO A 70 -24.62 -7.41 13.90
CA PRO A 70 -23.18 -7.38 14.01
C PRO A 70 -22.60 -8.38 12.99
N GLN A 71 -22.05 -7.85 11.89
CA GLN A 71 -21.41 -8.70 10.90
C GLN A 71 -20.26 -9.43 11.60
N ILE A 72 -20.39 -10.75 11.69
CA ILE A 72 -19.34 -11.62 12.22
C ILE A 72 -18.23 -11.66 11.18
N GLY A 73 -16.98 -11.39 11.60
CA GLY A 73 -15.84 -11.42 10.70
C GLY A 73 -15.56 -12.84 10.21
N ASP A 74 -14.78 -12.98 9.13
CA ASP A 74 -14.49 -14.29 8.58
C ASP A 74 -13.72 -15.14 9.60
N PRO A 75 -14.29 -16.23 10.14
CA PRO A 75 -13.65 -17.01 11.18
C PRO A 75 -12.35 -17.67 10.69
N SER A 76 -12.20 -17.88 9.38
CA SER A 76 -11.02 -18.48 8.76
C SER A 76 -9.82 -17.53 8.63
N LEU A 77 -10.02 -16.23 8.88
CA LEU A 77 -8.93 -15.26 8.93
C LEU A 77 -8.27 -15.21 10.31
N PRO A 78 -6.93 -15.02 10.37
CA PRO A 78 -6.16 -15.07 11.60
C PRO A 78 -6.43 -13.89 12.55
N GLY A 79 -7.07 -12.80 12.08
CA GLY A 79 -7.33 -11.61 12.91
C GLY A 79 -6.09 -10.75 13.18
N THR A 80 -4.92 -11.12 12.65
CA THR A 80 -3.64 -10.41 12.81
C THR A 80 -2.80 -10.62 11.55
N LEU A 81 -1.86 -9.72 11.28
CA LEU A 81 -0.91 -9.90 10.18
C LEU A 81 0.10 -11.00 10.52
N LEU A 82 0.39 -11.86 9.54
CA LEU A 82 1.42 -12.89 9.54
C LEU A 82 2.81 -12.27 9.60
N PHE A 83 3.01 -11.14 8.89
CA PHE A 83 4.26 -10.40 8.81
C PHE A 83 4.10 -8.98 9.36
N VAL A 84 5.00 -8.61 10.27
CA VAL A 84 5.07 -7.23 10.77
C VAL A 84 5.71 -6.34 9.72
N ALA A 85 5.01 -5.27 9.35
CA ALA A 85 5.50 -4.26 8.43
C ALA A 85 6.86 -3.71 8.90
N GLN A 86 7.87 -3.78 8.04
CA GLN A 86 9.18 -3.21 8.35
C GLN A 86 9.12 -1.68 8.35
N PRO A 87 9.78 -1.01 9.32
CA PRO A 87 9.88 0.45 9.32
C PRO A 87 10.68 0.90 8.09
N ARG A 88 10.04 1.68 7.22
CA ARG A 88 10.68 2.33 6.07
C ARG A 88 9.98 3.67 5.80
N PRO A 89 10.65 4.62 5.11
CA PRO A 89 9.98 5.81 4.63
C PRO A 89 8.78 5.41 3.75
N ARG A 90 7.61 5.93 4.10
CA ARG A 90 6.35 5.71 3.38
C ARG A 90 5.69 7.07 3.12
N SER A 91 5.13 7.23 1.94
CA SER A 91 4.26 8.34 1.61
C SER A 91 2.97 8.31 2.46
N PRO A 92 2.27 9.45 2.63
CA PRO A 92 0.99 9.49 3.32
C PRO A 92 -0.05 8.51 2.74
N ALA A 93 -0.06 8.33 1.42
CA ALA A 93 -0.95 7.38 0.74
C ALA A 93 -0.64 5.92 1.11
N GLU A 94 0.65 5.55 1.14
CA GLU A 94 1.08 4.21 1.57
C GLU A 94 0.78 3.95 3.04
N ILE A 95 0.91 4.96 3.91
CA ILE A 95 0.52 4.86 5.32
C ILE A 95 -0.98 4.61 5.42
N GLY A 96 -1.81 5.37 4.69
CA GLY A 96 -3.26 5.17 4.67
C GLY A 96 -3.67 3.77 4.21
N ALA A 97 -3.07 3.26 3.13
CA ALA A 97 -3.32 1.91 2.63
C ALA A 97 -2.90 0.82 3.64
N LEU A 98 -1.73 0.99 4.27
CA LEU A 98 -1.25 0.11 5.34
C LEU A 98 -2.21 0.08 6.53
N THR A 99 -2.62 1.25 7.02
CA THR A 99 -3.56 1.36 8.15
C THR A 99 -4.89 0.69 7.82
N ALA A 100 -5.39 0.86 6.60
CA ALA A 100 -6.61 0.19 6.14
C ALA A 100 -6.45 -1.34 6.10
N ALA A 101 -5.36 -1.86 5.56
CA ALA A 101 -5.07 -3.30 5.53
C ALA A 101 -4.94 -3.90 6.95
N VAL A 102 -4.28 -3.20 7.87
CA VAL A 102 -4.17 -3.62 9.29
C VAL A 102 -5.55 -3.65 9.95
N ALA A 103 -6.39 -2.66 9.70
CA ALA A 103 -7.75 -2.62 10.23
C ALA A 103 -8.58 -3.80 9.70
N LEU A 104 -8.47 -4.13 8.42
CA LEU A 104 -9.12 -5.29 7.78
C LEU A 104 -8.63 -6.62 8.36
N ALA A 105 -7.33 -6.77 8.57
CA ALA A 105 -6.77 -7.97 9.21
C ALA A 105 -7.36 -8.16 10.61
N ARG A 106 -7.37 -7.11 11.44
CA ARG A 106 -7.95 -7.14 12.81
C ARG A 106 -9.44 -7.40 12.82
N SER A 107 -10.16 -6.85 11.85
CA SER A 107 -11.60 -7.02 11.75
C SER A 107 -12.00 -8.33 11.07
N LYS A 108 -11.03 -9.18 10.68
CA LYS A 108 -11.21 -10.42 9.92
C LYS A 108 -11.97 -10.18 8.61
N GLY A 109 -11.44 -9.27 7.80
CA GLY A 109 -11.97 -8.94 6.47
C GLY A 109 -13.20 -8.04 6.47
N ARG A 110 -13.70 -7.62 7.66
CA ARG A 110 -14.85 -6.72 7.74
C ARG A 110 -14.42 -5.29 7.42
N SER A 111 -14.97 -4.74 6.36
CA SER A 111 -14.95 -3.30 6.15
C SER A 111 -15.76 -2.63 7.28
N ALA A 112 -15.12 -1.77 8.08
CA ALA A 112 -15.72 -1.14 9.27
C ALA A 112 -16.76 -0.04 8.94
N ALA A 113 -17.70 -0.33 8.05
CA ALA A 113 -18.76 0.58 7.62
C ALA A 113 -19.93 0.66 8.61
N VAL A 114 -19.81 0.11 9.82
CA VAL A 114 -20.83 0.34 10.84
C VAL A 114 -20.67 1.78 11.33
N VAL A 115 -21.60 2.63 10.93
CA VAL A 115 -21.80 3.95 11.53
C VAL A 115 -22.13 3.71 13.00
N THR A 116 -21.13 3.81 13.87
CA THR A 116 -21.39 3.79 15.31
C THR A 116 -22.22 5.02 15.65
N SER A 117 -23.07 4.93 16.68
CA SER A 117 -23.87 6.05 17.20
C SER A 117 -23.07 7.36 17.35
N ASP A 118 -21.77 7.23 17.59
CA ASP A 118 -20.82 8.32 17.81
C ASP A 118 -20.51 9.15 16.56
N LYS A 119 -20.80 8.64 15.36
CA LYS A 119 -20.56 9.36 14.09
C LYS A 119 -21.70 10.30 13.69
N GLY A 120 -22.88 10.14 14.29
CA GLY A 120 -24.06 10.95 14.01
C GLY A 120 -23.82 12.47 14.14
N PRO A 121 -23.22 12.95 15.26
CA PRO A 121 -22.90 14.37 15.43
C PRO A 121 -21.91 14.91 14.39
N ILE A 122 -20.91 14.12 13.98
CA ILE A 122 -19.94 14.52 12.94
C ILE A 122 -20.66 14.67 11.59
N ALA A 123 -21.53 13.73 11.24
CA ALA A 123 -22.30 13.80 9.99
C ALA A 123 -23.32 14.95 10.00
N ALA A 124 -23.93 15.26 11.15
CA ALA A 124 -24.79 16.43 11.30
C ALA A 124 -24.01 17.73 11.10
N ARG A 125 -22.85 17.86 11.75
CA ARG A 125 -22.01 19.05 11.64
C ARG A 125 -21.49 19.26 10.23
N LEU A 126 -21.02 18.21 9.57
CA LEU A 126 -20.51 18.29 8.20
C LEU A 126 -21.61 18.69 7.21
N ARG A 127 -22.86 18.23 7.42
CA ARG A 127 -24.01 18.66 6.61
C ARG A 127 -24.36 20.13 6.83
N GLU A 128 -24.29 20.62 8.06
CA GLU A 128 -24.49 22.04 8.39
C GLU A 128 -23.43 22.90 7.72
N ASP A 129 -22.14 22.59 7.92
CA ASP A 129 -21.02 23.35 7.34
C ASP A 129 -21.10 23.36 5.80
N LEU A 130 -21.43 22.22 5.16
CA LEU A 130 -21.64 22.15 3.71
C LEU A 130 -22.86 22.93 3.25
N SER A 131 -23.98 22.85 3.99
CA SER A 131 -25.19 23.61 3.66
C SER A 131 -24.92 25.11 3.69
N ASP A 132 -24.23 25.60 4.71
CA ASP A 132 -23.85 27.00 4.82
C ASP A 132 -22.95 27.42 3.66
N TYR A 133 -21.95 26.59 3.32
CA TYR A 133 -21.04 26.84 2.21
C TYR A 133 -21.77 26.89 0.85
N LEU A 134 -22.64 25.93 0.57
CA LEU A 134 -23.37 25.82 -0.70
C LEU A 134 -24.41 26.95 -0.89
N ASN A 135 -24.85 27.58 0.20
CA ASN A 135 -25.79 28.69 0.19
C ASN A 135 -25.12 30.08 0.29
N GLN A 136 -23.80 30.17 0.23
CA GLN A 136 -23.10 31.45 0.24
C GLN A 136 -23.52 32.34 -0.93
N LYS A 137 -23.68 33.64 -0.66
CA LYS A 137 -23.89 34.63 -1.72
C LYS A 137 -22.61 34.75 -2.56
N PRO A 138 -22.71 34.92 -3.89
CA PRO A 138 -21.55 35.21 -4.71
C PRO A 138 -20.84 36.47 -4.20
N THR A 139 -19.58 36.34 -3.79
CA THR A 139 -18.71 37.45 -3.44
C THR A 139 -17.42 37.34 -4.26
N PRO A 140 -16.70 38.45 -4.51
CA PRO A 140 -15.43 38.39 -5.24
C PRO A 140 -14.40 37.40 -4.65
N TYR A 141 -14.53 37.05 -3.37
CA TYR A 141 -13.63 36.15 -2.65
C TYR A 141 -14.10 34.69 -2.60
N LEU A 142 -15.25 34.34 -3.20
CA LEU A 142 -15.83 32.98 -3.14
C LEU A 142 -14.88 31.90 -3.69
N CYS A 143 -14.03 32.27 -4.66
CA CYS A 143 -13.04 31.39 -5.26
C CYS A 143 -11.75 31.22 -4.44
N SER A 144 -11.59 31.94 -3.33
CA SER A 144 -10.38 31.91 -2.50
C SER A 144 -10.48 30.89 -1.35
N GLY A 145 -9.35 30.25 -1.00
CA GLY A 145 -9.26 29.34 0.15
C GLY A 145 -10.04 28.02 0.05
N VAL A 146 -10.68 27.73 -1.09
CA VAL A 146 -11.53 26.54 -1.27
C VAL A 146 -10.78 25.24 -1.02
N ALA A 147 -9.55 25.10 -1.54
CA ALA A 147 -8.76 23.89 -1.37
C ALA A 147 -8.45 23.58 0.12
N ASP A 148 -8.10 24.60 0.91
CA ASP A 148 -7.80 24.44 2.33
C ASP A 148 -9.05 24.08 3.14
N TYR A 149 -10.19 24.69 2.79
CA TYR A 149 -11.48 24.38 3.39
C TYR A 149 -11.92 22.94 3.06
N LEU A 150 -11.89 22.54 1.79
CA LEU A 150 -12.25 21.18 1.36
C LEU A 150 -11.34 20.13 1.99
N ARG A 151 -10.04 20.39 2.12
CA ARG A 151 -9.12 19.51 2.87
C ARG A 151 -9.58 19.32 4.31
N THR A 152 -10.03 20.38 4.97
CA THR A 152 -10.54 20.32 6.34
C THR A 152 -11.82 19.49 6.42
N LEU A 153 -12.80 19.75 5.54
CA LEU A 153 -14.05 18.98 5.49
C LEU A 153 -13.81 17.49 5.15
N ARG A 154 -12.90 17.18 4.24
CA ARG A 154 -12.49 15.80 3.93
C ARG A 154 -11.89 15.09 5.13
N SER A 155 -11.16 15.79 5.99
CA SER A 155 -10.64 15.20 7.23
C SER A 155 -11.76 14.80 8.21
N PHE A 156 -12.88 15.53 8.22
CA PHE A 156 -14.07 15.15 8.98
C PHE A 156 -14.87 14.04 8.28
N ALA A 157 -15.05 14.11 6.96
CA ALA A 157 -15.73 13.08 6.17
C ALA A 157 -15.03 11.72 6.29
N ALA A 158 -13.70 11.70 6.31
CA ALA A 158 -12.91 10.48 6.52
C ALA A 158 -13.18 9.79 7.87
N LYS A 159 -13.67 10.52 8.89
CA LYS A 159 -14.07 9.94 10.18
C LYS A 159 -15.42 9.21 10.08
N LEU A 160 -16.28 9.60 9.12
CA LEU A 160 -17.55 8.92 8.87
C LEU A 160 -17.33 7.58 8.19
N GLY A 161 -16.41 7.54 7.23
CA GLY A 161 -15.98 6.34 6.56
C GLY A 161 -15.05 6.63 5.38
N PRO A 162 -14.45 5.58 4.79
CA PRO A 162 -13.68 5.74 3.56
C PRO A 162 -14.57 6.27 2.43
N ALA A 163 -14.00 7.08 1.54
CA ALA A 163 -14.66 7.48 0.30
C ALA A 163 -14.94 6.23 -0.58
N PRO A 164 -15.98 6.24 -1.44
CA PRO A 164 -16.38 5.08 -2.23
C PRO A 164 -15.25 4.51 -3.10
N ASP A 165 -14.38 5.37 -3.62
CA ASP A 165 -13.24 4.99 -4.46
C ASP A 165 -11.92 4.83 -3.68
N GLN A 166 -11.94 5.14 -2.38
CA GLN A 166 -10.75 5.11 -1.51
C GLN A 166 -10.10 3.73 -1.49
N ARG A 167 -10.91 2.66 -1.49
CA ARG A 167 -10.42 1.28 -1.53
C ARG A 167 -9.62 1.02 -2.82
N ALA A 168 -10.13 1.46 -3.97
CA ALA A 168 -9.43 1.31 -5.25
C ALA A 168 -8.09 2.06 -5.23
N ARG A 169 -8.06 3.28 -4.65
CA ARG A 169 -6.81 4.04 -4.46
C ARG A 169 -5.83 3.34 -3.53
N TRP A 170 -6.30 2.74 -2.43
CA TRP A 170 -5.48 1.95 -1.52
C TRP A 170 -4.91 0.71 -2.19
N ILE A 171 -5.73 -0.04 -2.94
CA ILE A 171 -5.28 -1.20 -3.72
C ILE A 171 -4.20 -0.78 -4.70
N ALA A 172 -4.44 0.24 -5.54
CA ALA A 172 -3.47 0.71 -6.51
C ALA A 172 -2.15 1.20 -5.86
N THR A 173 -2.24 1.86 -4.70
CA THR A 173 -1.08 2.31 -3.94
C THR A 173 -0.29 1.12 -3.38
N GLN A 174 -0.98 0.17 -2.75
CA GLN A 174 -0.36 -0.99 -2.13
C GLN A 174 0.20 -1.95 -3.18
N GLN A 175 -0.44 -2.07 -4.34
CA GLN A 175 0.06 -2.85 -5.47
C GLN A 175 1.42 -2.33 -5.94
N LYS A 176 1.54 -1.03 -6.23
CA LYS A 176 2.81 -0.41 -6.62
C LYS A 176 3.88 -0.56 -5.52
N SER A 177 3.47 -0.50 -4.26
CA SER A 177 4.35 -0.71 -3.09
C SER A 177 4.89 -2.14 -3.05
N ALA A 178 4.01 -3.14 -3.24
CA ALA A 178 4.36 -4.56 -3.28
C ALA A 178 5.27 -4.89 -4.47
N GLU A 179 4.97 -4.37 -5.67
CA GLU A 179 5.81 -4.53 -6.87
C GLU A 179 7.24 -4.00 -6.63
N ARG A 180 7.39 -2.79 -6.04
CA ARG A 180 8.70 -2.26 -5.65
C ARG A 180 9.42 -3.14 -4.64
N ALA A 181 8.69 -3.68 -3.65
CA ALA A 181 9.26 -4.54 -2.63
C ALA A 181 9.73 -5.88 -3.21
N LEU A 182 9.00 -6.45 -4.16
CA LEU A 182 9.39 -7.66 -4.91
C LEU A 182 10.68 -7.46 -5.69
N VAL A 183 10.79 -6.36 -6.43
CA VAL A 183 12.03 -6.01 -7.17
C VAL A 183 13.22 -5.88 -6.22
N ALA A 184 13.03 -5.16 -5.11
CA ALA A 184 14.08 -4.97 -4.10
C ALA A 184 14.48 -6.29 -3.42
N ALA A 185 13.53 -7.21 -3.19
CA ALA A 185 13.80 -8.54 -2.64
C ALA A 185 14.60 -9.40 -3.63
N ALA A 186 14.22 -9.44 -4.90
CA ALA A 186 14.95 -10.16 -5.93
C ALA A 186 16.38 -9.61 -6.13
N GLU A 187 16.55 -8.29 -6.10
CA GLU A 187 17.87 -7.66 -6.15
C GLU A 187 18.73 -8.03 -4.93
N ALA A 188 18.15 -8.03 -3.73
CA ALA A 188 18.86 -8.41 -2.52
C ALA A 188 19.27 -9.89 -2.52
N ILE A 189 18.40 -10.78 -3.02
CA ILE A 189 18.72 -12.20 -3.22
C ILE A 189 19.90 -12.36 -4.18
N ARG A 190 19.89 -11.66 -5.33
CA ARG A 190 20.99 -11.74 -6.31
C ARG A 190 22.33 -11.24 -5.77
N ARG A 191 22.32 -10.31 -4.81
CA ARG A 191 23.52 -9.78 -4.15
C ARG A 191 23.91 -10.54 -2.87
N GLY A 192 23.05 -11.45 -2.42
CA GLY A 192 23.25 -12.20 -1.19
C GLY A 192 24.52 -13.04 -1.27
N LYS A 193 25.15 -13.24 -0.12
CA LYS A 193 26.32 -14.13 -0.05
C LYS A 193 25.82 -15.57 0.14
N PRO A 194 26.25 -16.53 -0.71
CA PRO A 194 25.83 -17.91 -0.56
C PRO A 194 26.25 -18.41 0.82
N VAL A 195 25.37 -19.20 1.44
CA VAL A 195 25.70 -19.84 2.71
C VAL A 195 26.73 -20.92 2.39
N VAL A 196 27.96 -20.69 2.83
CA VAL A 196 28.96 -21.76 2.84
C VAL A 196 28.55 -22.70 3.97
N THR A 197 27.77 -23.73 3.62
CA THR A 197 27.60 -24.91 4.46
C THR A 197 28.93 -25.65 4.47
N GLY A 198 29.89 -25.11 5.21
CA GLY A 198 31.15 -25.76 5.47
C GLY A 198 30.83 -27.12 6.05
N SER A 199 31.26 -28.16 5.32
CA SER A 199 31.35 -29.53 5.80
C SER A 199 31.82 -29.48 7.25
N ILE A 200 30.92 -29.77 8.19
CA ILE A 200 31.34 -30.09 9.55
C ILE A 200 32.15 -31.35 9.36
N ALA A 201 33.47 -31.20 9.22
CA ALA A 201 34.38 -32.33 9.30
C ALA A 201 33.99 -33.06 10.59
N PRO A 202 33.65 -34.36 10.54
CA PRO A 202 33.26 -35.09 11.72
C PRO A 202 34.36 -34.84 12.76
N ALA A 203 33.96 -34.31 13.92
CA ALA A 203 34.88 -34.12 15.02
C ALA A 203 35.63 -35.45 15.19
N ALA A 204 36.95 -35.42 14.98
CA ALA A 204 37.77 -36.60 15.16
C ALA A 204 37.42 -37.20 16.52
N PRO A 205 37.12 -38.51 16.61
CA PRO A 205 36.74 -39.12 17.87
C PRO A 205 37.85 -38.82 18.88
N VAL A 206 37.46 -38.17 19.98
CA VAL A 206 38.36 -37.96 21.12
C VAL A 206 38.85 -39.33 21.56
N PRO A 207 40.14 -39.65 21.44
CA PRO A 207 40.63 -40.95 21.89
C PRO A 207 40.46 -41.04 23.41
N PRO A 208 40.09 -42.21 23.95
CA PRO A 208 40.06 -42.42 25.39
C PRO A 208 41.47 -42.19 25.98
N PRO A 209 41.58 -41.67 27.22
CA PRO A 209 42.87 -41.45 27.85
C PRO A 209 43.56 -42.80 28.08
N GLY A 210 44.69 -43.05 27.41
CA GLY A 210 45.53 -44.22 27.64
C GLY A 210 46.14 -44.92 26.41
N ALA A 211 45.97 -44.42 25.18
CA ALA A 211 46.60 -45.02 24.01
C ALA A 211 47.98 -44.43 23.73
N GLU A 212 48.99 -45.29 23.87
CA GLU A 212 50.41 -45.08 23.56
C GLU A 212 50.60 -44.68 22.08
N ALA A 213 51.44 -43.67 21.85
CA ALA A 213 51.65 -43.08 20.53
C ALA A 213 52.40 -44.02 19.58
N ALA A 214 51.73 -44.48 18.52
CA ALA A 214 52.37 -45.07 17.34
C ALA A 214 52.78 -43.95 16.35
N PRO A 215 53.90 -44.10 15.62
CA PRO A 215 54.38 -43.08 14.68
C PRO A 215 53.45 -42.93 13.47
N PRO A 216 53.37 -41.73 12.86
CA PRO A 216 52.41 -41.45 11.79
C PRO A 216 52.83 -42.14 10.49
N THR A 217 52.05 -43.13 10.07
CA THR A 217 52.05 -43.66 8.71
C THR A 217 51.47 -42.60 7.77
N ALA A 218 52.19 -42.31 6.68
CA ALA A 218 51.82 -41.32 5.68
C ALA A 218 50.37 -41.51 5.18
N ALA A 219 49.56 -40.45 5.29
CA ALA A 219 48.22 -40.41 4.75
C ALA A 219 48.24 -40.54 3.23
N PRO A 220 47.32 -41.30 2.60
CA PRO A 220 47.14 -41.23 1.17
C PRO A 220 46.68 -39.82 0.79
N VAL A 221 47.37 -39.23 -0.18
CA VAL A 221 46.94 -38.01 -0.86
C VAL A 221 45.54 -38.27 -1.42
N ALA A 222 44.53 -37.65 -0.82
CA ALA A 222 43.19 -37.63 -1.36
C ALA A 222 43.25 -36.92 -2.71
N THR A 223 43.17 -37.70 -3.79
CA THR A 223 42.91 -37.22 -5.13
C THR A 223 41.69 -36.30 -5.08
N ASN A 224 41.89 -35.05 -5.51
CA ASN A 224 40.83 -34.11 -5.84
C ASN A 224 39.79 -34.84 -6.69
N ALA A 225 38.69 -35.27 -6.06
CA ALA A 225 37.50 -35.67 -6.77
C ALA A 225 37.03 -34.40 -7.49
N ALA A 226 37.22 -34.41 -8.82
CA ALA A 226 36.68 -33.41 -9.71
C ALA A 226 35.23 -33.14 -9.29
N ALA A 227 34.95 -31.90 -8.92
CA ALA A 227 33.61 -31.43 -8.67
C ALA A 227 32.77 -31.85 -9.88
N ALA A 228 31.83 -32.77 -9.66
CA ALA A 228 30.83 -33.11 -10.64
C ALA A 228 30.20 -31.79 -11.10
N ASN A 229 30.20 -31.57 -12.42
CA ASN A 229 29.52 -30.44 -13.04
C ASN A 229 28.14 -30.28 -12.37
N PRO A 230 27.84 -29.14 -11.73
CA PRO A 230 26.48 -28.92 -11.27
C PRO A 230 25.59 -29.02 -12.49
N ALA A 231 24.52 -29.83 -12.39
CA ALA A 231 23.44 -29.84 -13.36
C ALA A 231 23.06 -28.39 -13.70
N PRO A 232 22.68 -28.08 -14.96
CA PRO A 232 22.30 -26.73 -15.34
C PRO A 232 21.30 -26.20 -14.31
N ALA A 233 21.71 -25.16 -13.58
CA ALA A 233 20.89 -24.57 -12.53
C ALA A 233 19.56 -24.20 -13.18
N ASP A 234 18.48 -24.82 -12.71
CA ASP A 234 17.13 -24.45 -13.14
C ASP A 234 16.98 -22.96 -12.94
N VAL A 235 16.87 -22.22 -14.05
CA VAL A 235 16.72 -20.77 -14.02
C VAL A 235 15.41 -20.51 -13.30
N PRO A 236 15.43 -19.84 -12.13
CA PRO A 236 14.20 -19.60 -11.39
C PRO A 236 13.24 -18.78 -12.25
N PRO A 237 11.93 -19.05 -12.17
CA PRO A 237 10.96 -18.33 -12.97
C PRO A 237 11.05 -16.83 -12.69
N PRO A 238 10.87 -15.97 -13.72
CA PRO A 238 10.83 -14.54 -13.52
C PRO A 238 9.67 -14.17 -12.60
N LEU A 239 9.86 -13.14 -11.78
CA LEU A 239 8.75 -12.58 -11.00
C LEU A 239 7.73 -11.92 -11.95
N PRO A 240 6.43 -11.96 -11.61
CA PRO A 240 5.42 -11.31 -12.41
C PRO A 240 5.68 -9.80 -12.46
N ALA A 241 5.45 -9.21 -13.62
CA ALA A 241 5.63 -7.77 -13.84
C ALA A 241 4.53 -6.93 -13.18
N GLN A 242 3.36 -7.52 -12.93
CA GLN A 242 2.19 -6.87 -12.33
C GLN A 242 1.50 -7.84 -11.37
N LEU A 243 0.88 -7.32 -10.31
CA LEU A 243 0.09 -8.08 -9.36
C LEU A 243 -1.41 -7.86 -9.59
N ALA A 244 -1.93 -8.36 -10.72
CA ALA A 244 -3.31 -8.12 -11.14
C ALA A 244 -4.32 -9.00 -10.39
N GLY A 245 -3.88 -10.16 -9.86
CA GLY A 245 -4.75 -11.02 -9.08
C GLY A 245 -4.03 -12.03 -8.19
N PRO A 246 -4.80 -12.94 -7.54
CA PRO A 246 -4.27 -13.94 -6.62
C PRO A 246 -3.22 -14.87 -7.23
N GLY A 247 -3.38 -15.24 -8.50
CA GLY A 247 -2.42 -16.07 -9.23
C GLY A 247 -1.03 -15.43 -9.33
N ASP A 248 -0.97 -14.13 -9.64
CA ASP A 248 0.29 -13.39 -9.72
C ASP A 248 0.95 -13.27 -8.34
N MET A 249 0.15 -13.05 -7.29
CA MET A 249 0.68 -12.99 -5.92
C MET A 249 1.26 -14.34 -5.48
N LEU A 250 0.61 -15.46 -5.80
CA LEU A 250 1.15 -16.80 -5.54
C LEU A 250 2.45 -17.03 -6.30
N ALA A 251 2.47 -16.73 -7.61
CA ALA A 251 3.66 -16.85 -8.45
C ALA A 251 4.82 -15.98 -7.95
N ALA A 252 4.54 -14.78 -7.42
CA ALA A 252 5.54 -13.90 -6.83
C ALA A 252 6.15 -14.50 -5.55
N VAL A 253 5.34 -15.10 -4.68
CA VAL A 253 5.82 -15.78 -3.47
C VAL A 253 6.69 -16.98 -3.83
N ASP A 254 6.23 -17.82 -4.75
CA ASP A 254 6.98 -18.99 -5.22
C ASP A 254 8.29 -18.60 -5.92
N GLY A 255 8.24 -17.58 -6.78
CA GLY A 255 9.42 -17.07 -7.47
C GLY A 255 10.49 -16.53 -6.52
N LEU A 256 10.12 -15.79 -5.46
CA LEU A 256 11.10 -15.30 -4.48
C LEU A 256 11.75 -16.46 -3.69
N VAL A 257 10.98 -17.47 -3.29
CA VAL A 257 11.52 -18.64 -2.59
C VAL A 257 12.44 -19.44 -3.52
N ALA A 258 12.04 -19.65 -4.77
CA ALA A 258 12.85 -20.36 -5.76
C ALA A 258 14.17 -19.63 -6.04
N GLN A 259 14.14 -18.30 -6.19
CA GLN A 259 15.33 -17.48 -6.35
C GLN A 259 16.26 -17.54 -5.13
N ALA A 260 15.71 -17.47 -3.90
CA ALA A 260 16.52 -17.57 -2.69
C ALA A 260 17.21 -18.94 -2.55
N ARG A 261 16.53 -20.03 -2.96
CA ARG A 261 17.12 -21.37 -3.02
C ARG A 261 18.22 -21.46 -4.08
N ALA A 262 17.95 -20.97 -5.30
CA ALA A 262 18.92 -20.96 -6.39
C ALA A 262 20.17 -20.13 -6.07
N ALA A 263 20.04 -19.09 -5.25
CA ALA A 263 21.15 -18.29 -4.75
C ALA A 263 21.86 -18.91 -3.52
N HIS A 264 21.51 -20.14 -3.12
CA HIS A 264 22.04 -20.83 -1.93
C HIS A 264 21.95 -20.00 -0.64
N LEU A 265 20.88 -19.20 -0.50
CA LEU A 265 20.64 -18.41 0.70
C LEU A 265 19.79 -19.15 1.74
N VAL A 266 19.13 -20.23 1.31
CA VAL A 266 18.25 -21.07 2.11
C VAL A 266 19.05 -22.25 2.65
N VAL A 267 19.03 -22.44 3.97
CA VAL A 267 19.51 -23.66 4.61
C VAL A 267 18.35 -24.62 4.75
N GLU A 268 18.45 -25.80 4.13
CA GLU A 268 17.51 -26.88 4.38
C GLU A 268 17.73 -27.39 5.81
N GLN A 269 16.70 -27.25 6.65
CA GLN A 269 16.68 -27.85 7.98
C GLN A 269 15.80 -29.08 7.94
N ASP A 270 16.30 -30.19 8.51
CA ASP A 270 15.45 -31.30 8.93
C ASP A 270 14.40 -30.77 9.93
N ALA A 271 13.15 -31.14 9.68
CA ALA A 271 11.89 -30.71 10.30
C ALA A 271 12.00 -29.70 11.48
N PRO A 272 11.42 -28.49 11.36
CA PRO A 272 11.45 -27.51 12.43
C PRO A 272 10.76 -28.04 13.70
N ALA A 273 11.36 -27.74 14.86
CA ALA A 273 10.72 -27.94 16.15
C ALA A 273 9.35 -27.23 16.19
N ALA A 274 8.34 -27.92 16.71
CA ALA A 274 6.94 -27.52 16.72
C ALA A 274 6.77 -26.06 17.17
N GLN A 275 6.48 -25.16 16.22
CA GLN A 275 6.01 -23.82 16.53
C GLN A 275 4.50 -23.89 16.80
N PRO A 276 3.97 -23.06 17.72
CA PRO A 276 2.54 -22.95 17.90
C PRO A 276 1.90 -22.59 16.56
N ALA A 277 1.00 -23.48 16.09
CA ALA A 277 0.33 -23.30 14.81
C ALA A 277 -0.43 -21.97 14.84
N PRO A 278 -0.24 -21.08 13.84
CA PRO A 278 -1.16 -19.96 13.67
C PRO A 278 -2.59 -20.51 13.54
N ALA A 279 -3.59 -19.70 13.90
CA ALA A 279 -4.99 -20.05 13.68
C ALA A 279 -5.18 -20.56 12.24
N PRO A 280 -5.93 -21.66 12.04
CA PRO A 280 -6.02 -22.30 10.74
C PRO A 280 -6.59 -21.33 9.71
N ILE A 281 -5.75 -20.96 8.73
CA ILE A 281 -6.17 -20.25 7.53
C ILE A 281 -6.70 -21.30 6.57
N ASP A 282 -7.94 -21.12 6.09
CA ASP A 282 -8.49 -22.01 5.08
C ASP A 282 -7.80 -21.75 3.72
N PRO A 283 -7.02 -22.71 3.18
CA PRO A 283 -6.33 -22.51 1.91
C PRO A 283 -7.27 -22.45 0.71
N ALA A 284 -8.51 -22.95 0.83
CA ALA A 284 -9.50 -22.87 -0.24
C ALA A 284 -10.11 -21.47 -0.32
N ALA A 285 -10.35 -20.83 0.82
CA ALA A 285 -10.90 -19.47 0.89
C ALA A 285 -9.81 -18.39 0.71
N HIS A 286 -8.61 -18.61 1.26
CA HIS A 286 -7.53 -17.62 1.33
C HIS A 286 -6.19 -18.20 0.86
N PRO A 287 -6.06 -18.58 -0.43
CA PRO A 287 -4.89 -19.31 -0.92
C PRO A 287 -3.58 -18.53 -0.78
N VAL A 288 -3.62 -17.21 -0.99
CA VAL A 288 -2.41 -16.37 -0.89
C VAL A 288 -1.96 -16.25 0.57
N LEU A 289 -2.88 -16.01 1.51
CA LEU A 289 -2.55 -15.95 2.94
C LEU A 289 -2.06 -17.30 3.47
N ALA A 290 -2.68 -18.41 3.05
CA ALA A 290 -2.23 -19.74 3.40
C ALA A 290 -0.81 -20.02 2.87
N LYS A 291 -0.53 -19.62 1.62
CA LYS A 291 0.81 -19.72 1.04
C LYS A 291 1.82 -18.88 1.80
N LEU A 292 1.50 -17.62 2.09
CA LEU A 292 2.30 -16.70 2.90
C LEU A 292 2.61 -17.28 4.29
N ALA A 293 1.62 -17.89 4.94
CA ALA A 293 1.83 -18.58 6.22
C ALA A 293 2.82 -19.76 6.09
N SER A 294 2.73 -20.55 5.01
CA SER A 294 3.63 -21.68 4.76
C SER A 294 5.09 -21.26 4.55
N VAL A 295 5.33 -20.08 3.97
CA VAL A 295 6.69 -19.54 3.73
C VAL A 295 7.19 -18.65 4.86
N LYS A 296 6.41 -18.47 5.93
CA LYS A 296 6.82 -17.67 7.10
C LYS A 296 8.17 -18.11 7.70
N PRO A 297 8.51 -19.42 7.84
CA PRO A 297 9.78 -19.86 8.40
C PRO A 297 11.03 -19.39 7.63
N TYR A 298 10.89 -18.99 6.35
CA TYR A 298 12.02 -18.48 5.57
C TYR A 298 12.55 -17.15 6.12
N VAL A 299 11.66 -16.34 6.70
CA VAL A 299 11.96 -14.96 7.08
C VAL A 299 11.69 -14.66 8.55
N VAL A 300 10.73 -15.34 9.17
CA VAL A 300 10.30 -15.12 10.56
C VAL A 300 10.24 -16.46 11.29
N SER A 301 11.31 -16.76 12.02
CA SER A 301 11.39 -17.86 12.98
C SER A 301 12.58 -17.63 13.92
N ALA A 302 12.74 -18.46 14.96
CA ALA A 302 13.94 -18.43 15.81
C ALA A 302 15.23 -18.73 15.01
N ARG A 303 15.11 -19.46 13.90
CA ARG A 303 16.20 -19.78 12.96
C ARG A 303 15.66 -19.64 11.52
N PRO A 304 15.63 -18.42 10.96
CA PRO A 304 15.10 -18.21 9.61
C PRO A 304 15.86 -19.02 8.58
N LEU A 305 15.17 -19.62 7.60
CA LEU A 305 15.84 -20.44 6.59
C LEU A 305 16.73 -19.58 5.67
N ILE A 306 16.34 -18.33 5.39
CA ILE A 306 17.19 -17.35 4.69
C ILE A 306 18.19 -16.77 5.69
N GLN A 307 19.46 -17.19 5.58
CA GLN A 307 20.52 -16.76 6.52
C GLN A 307 21.03 -15.35 6.23
N ASP A 308 21.13 -14.98 4.94
CA ASP A 308 21.55 -13.65 4.53
C ASP A 308 20.54 -12.60 5.05
N GLN A 309 20.97 -11.81 6.04
CA GLN A 309 20.10 -10.86 6.72
C GLN A 309 19.58 -9.75 5.79
N PRO A 310 20.40 -9.11 4.93
CA PRO A 310 19.90 -8.13 3.96
C PRO A 310 18.81 -8.69 3.04
N ALA A 311 19.01 -9.86 2.44
CA ALA A 311 18.01 -10.52 1.60
C ALA A 311 16.76 -10.87 2.41
N ARG A 312 16.92 -11.45 3.61
CA ARG A 312 15.82 -11.80 4.51
C ARG A 312 14.91 -10.61 4.81
N LEU A 313 15.49 -9.45 5.16
CA LEU A 313 14.70 -8.26 5.49
C LEU A 313 13.91 -7.72 4.28
N LYS A 314 14.46 -7.83 3.07
CA LYS A 314 13.77 -7.41 1.84
C LYS A 314 12.66 -8.39 1.45
N VAL A 315 12.90 -9.70 1.56
CA VAL A 315 11.87 -10.73 1.36
C VAL A 315 10.74 -10.57 2.38
N LEU A 316 11.08 -10.32 3.65
CA LEU A 316 10.10 -10.03 4.70
C LEU A 316 9.23 -8.82 4.36
N ALA A 317 9.83 -7.73 3.89
CA ALA A 317 9.10 -6.54 3.48
C ALA A 317 8.17 -6.82 2.28
N ALA A 318 8.63 -7.61 1.29
CA ALA A 318 7.82 -8.00 0.15
C ALA A 318 6.62 -8.87 0.56
N PHE A 319 6.82 -9.87 1.43
CA PHE A 319 5.74 -10.70 1.94
C PHE A 319 4.73 -9.90 2.77
N ALA A 320 5.19 -8.95 3.60
CA ALA A 320 4.30 -8.06 4.34
C ALA A 320 3.47 -7.17 3.40
N ASP A 321 4.06 -6.63 2.32
CA ASP A 321 3.33 -5.79 1.38
C ASP A 321 2.32 -6.60 0.53
N LEU A 322 2.65 -7.85 0.17
CA LEU A 322 1.73 -8.80 -0.49
C LEU A 322 0.56 -9.19 0.42
N GLU A 323 0.84 -9.45 1.70
CA GLU A 323 -0.19 -9.75 2.70
C GLU A 323 -1.21 -8.60 2.80
N MET A 324 -0.71 -7.36 2.91
CA MET A 324 -1.58 -6.18 2.98
C MET A 324 -2.43 -6.00 1.72
N LEU A 325 -1.83 -6.22 0.54
CA LEU A 325 -2.55 -6.18 -0.72
C LEU A 325 -3.65 -7.24 -0.75
N THR A 326 -3.36 -8.44 -0.27
CA THR A 326 -4.31 -9.55 -0.18
C THR A 326 -5.52 -9.17 0.68
N TYR A 327 -5.30 -8.61 1.88
CA TYR A 327 -6.39 -8.12 2.72
C TYR A 327 -7.23 -7.04 2.04
N LEU A 328 -6.61 -6.11 1.31
CA LEU A 328 -7.34 -5.07 0.59
C LEU A 328 -8.18 -5.64 -0.55
N LEU A 329 -7.68 -6.64 -1.28
CA LEU A 329 -8.37 -7.30 -2.39
C LEU A 329 -9.49 -8.24 -1.94
N GLU A 330 -9.28 -8.99 -0.86
CA GLU A 330 -10.26 -9.95 -0.32
C GLU A 330 -11.33 -9.29 0.56
N ALA A 331 -11.10 -8.05 1.01
CA ALA A 331 -12.10 -7.30 1.77
C ALA A 331 -13.41 -7.23 1.00
N LYS A 332 -14.50 -7.64 1.67
CA LYS A 332 -15.86 -7.42 1.16
C LYS A 332 -16.05 -5.92 0.94
N GLU A 333 -16.69 -5.57 -0.17
CA GLU A 333 -17.05 -4.17 -0.40
C GLU A 333 -17.90 -3.69 0.78
N PRO A 334 -17.52 -2.57 1.42
CA PRO A 334 -18.40 -1.99 2.42
C PRO A 334 -19.73 -1.69 1.77
N ALA A 335 -20.81 -2.07 2.44
CA ALA A 335 -22.09 -1.40 2.18
C ALA A 335 -21.83 0.09 2.37
N ALA A 336 -21.84 0.83 1.26
CA ALA A 336 -21.51 2.24 1.26
C ALA A 336 -22.52 2.94 2.18
N ASP A 337 -22.04 3.63 3.22
CA ASP A 337 -22.92 4.50 4.00
C ASP A 337 -23.43 5.58 3.03
N PRO A 338 -24.74 5.62 2.74
CA PRO A 338 -25.28 6.55 1.75
C PRO A 338 -25.02 8.01 2.16
N VAL A 339 -24.96 8.29 3.46
CA VAL A 339 -24.67 9.64 3.98
C VAL A 339 -23.20 9.98 3.73
N ALA A 340 -22.25 9.14 4.15
CA ALA A 340 -20.83 9.39 3.91
C ALA A 340 -20.51 9.46 2.41
N THR A 341 -21.12 8.59 1.60
CA THR A 341 -20.94 8.56 0.13
C THR A 341 -21.37 9.87 -0.50
N ALA A 342 -22.57 10.34 -0.16
CA ALA A 342 -23.09 11.55 -0.75
C ALA A 342 -22.37 12.80 -0.21
N LEU A 343 -21.88 12.81 1.03
CA LEU A 343 -20.98 13.85 1.54
C LEU A 343 -19.64 13.92 0.78
N HIS A 344 -19.01 12.77 0.51
CA HIS A 344 -17.78 12.72 -0.30
C HIS A 344 -18.03 13.21 -1.72
N ARG A 345 -19.14 12.78 -2.34
CA ARG A 345 -19.55 13.25 -3.66
C ARG A 345 -19.72 14.77 -3.71
N THR A 346 -20.46 15.36 -2.77
CA THR A 346 -20.63 16.82 -2.67
C THR A 346 -19.28 17.55 -2.61
N LEU A 347 -18.30 17.02 -1.86
CA LEU A 347 -16.96 17.62 -1.76
C LEU A 347 -16.20 17.58 -3.10
N ASP A 348 -16.31 16.47 -3.83
CA ASP A 348 -15.68 16.31 -5.15
C ASP A 348 -16.36 17.18 -6.22
N ASP A 349 -17.68 17.33 -6.16
CA ASP A 349 -18.44 18.21 -7.04
C ASP A 349 -18.11 19.70 -6.78
N ILE A 350 -17.91 20.09 -5.52
CA ILE A 350 -17.42 21.43 -5.16
C ILE A 350 -16.02 21.69 -5.72
N GLU A 351 -15.09 20.73 -5.60
CA GLU A 351 -13.73 20.85 -6.15
C GLU A 351 -13.76 20.97 -7.67
N THR A 352 -14.56 20.14 -8.33
CA THR A 352 -14.73 20.16 -9.80
C THR A 352 -15.31 21.49 -10.27
N ALA A 353 -16.36 21.98 -9.61
CA ALA A 353 -16.95 23.28 -9.90
C ALA A 353 -15.97 24.44 -9.65
N HIS A 354 -15.14 24.35 -8.60
CA HIS A 354 -14.11 25.35 -8.32
C HIS A 354 -13.07 25.40 -9.45
N ALA A 355 -12.52 24.25 -9.83
CA ALA A 355 -11.54 24.15 -10.91
C ALA A 355 -12.09 24.65 -12.26
N ALA A 356 -13.38 24.44 -12.53
CA ALA A 356 -14.03 24.86 -13.78
C ALA A 356 -14.36 26.37 -13.80
N GLU A 357 -14.95 26.88 -12.71
CA GLU A 357 -15.56 28.22 -12.70
C GLU A 357 -14.66 29.31 -12.13
N CYS A 358 -13.68 28.96 -11.30
CA CYS A 358 -12.74 29.90 -10.68
C CYS A 358 -11.44 30.06 -11.48
N THR A 359 -11.56 30.30 -12.79
CA THR A 359 -10.43 30.45 -13.72
C THR A 359 -10.01 31.92 -13.96
N CYS A 360 -10.74 32.89 -13.39
CA CYS A 360 -10.37 34.31 -13.45
C CYS A 360 -9.09 34.58 -12.65
N ALA A 361 -8.22 35.45 -13.17
CA ALA A 361 -7.12 35.99 -12.37
C ALA A 361 -7.70 36.80 -11.18
N PRO A 362 -7.14 36.65 -9.97
CA PRO A 362 -7.58 37.40 -8.79
C PRO A 362 -7.34 38.90 -8.93
#